data_AF-A0A5C7X079-F1
#
_entry.id   AF-A0A5C7X079-F1
#
_cell.length_a   1.000
_cell.length_b   1.000
_cell.length_c   1.000
_cell.angle_alpha   90.00
_cell.angle_beta   90.00
_cell.angle_gamma   90.00
#
_symmetry.space_group_name_H-M   'P 1'
#
loop_
_entity.id
_entity.type
_entity.pdbx_description
1 polymer ?
#
loop_
_entity_poly.entity_id
_entity_poly.type
_entity_poly.pdbx_seq_one_letter_code
_entity_poly.pdbx_strand_id
1 'polypeptide(L)'
;MVVADGPRVDRPGEAEKCIATREIIDEVDWDCEVEKNFSETNLGCRVRCASGITWAFTLVDKAIILEDDTLPSTSFFPYCTELLDRYEGDERVTMISGNNFLFGNAVTTDSYYFSRYPHVWGWATWRRAWAKYDLDMTRWPEMRRRKLFDQYLPTGSERYFWDSILQYVYEGNIDTWDYQFVYSMWANSGLSIAPSRNLVRNIGFSHADATHTTAESVYSSLQAEELSLPLAHPSMVLASSDIDEVEARLRNAQAGGLPYPLNKYIASALGLLAKRAGRQR
;
A
#
# COMPACT_ATOMS: atom_id res chain seq x y z
N MET A 1 -4.55 18.60 -4.08
CA MET A 1 -4.04 17.92 -5.30
C MET A 1 -4.91 16.71 -5.56
N VAL A 2 -5.33 16.48 -6.80
CA VAL A 2 -6.10 15.30 -7.19
C VAL A 2 -5.51 14.66 -8.43
N VAL A 3 -5.25 13.36 -8.35
CA VAL A 3 -4.75 12.54 -9.45
C VAL A 3 -5.83 11.54 -9.83
N ALA A 4 -6.24 11.52 -11.09
CA ALA A 4 -7.17 10.50 -11.60
C ALA A 4 -6.64 9.89 -12.90
N ASP A 5 -6.87 8.59 -13.11
CA ASP A 5 -6.56 7.93 -14.38
C ASP A 5 -7.59 8.26 -15.47
N GLY A 6 -7.28 7.89 -16.71
CA GLY A 6 -8.23 7.93 -17.82
C GLY A 6 -9.10 6.68 -17.90
N PRO A 7 -10.23 6.76 -18.63
CA PRO A 7 -11.10 5.60 -18.88
C PRO A 7 -10.42 4.58 -19.79
N ARG A 8 -10.78 3.30 -19.67
CA ARG A 8 -10.35 2.28 -20.63
C ARG A 8 -11.24 2.36 -21.86
N VAL A 9 -10.61 2.38 -23.03
CA VAL A 9 -11.30 2.53 -24.32
C VAL A 9 -12.22 1.35 -24.65
N ASP A 10 -11.96 0.18 -24.08
CA ASP A 10 -12.69 -1.07 -24.32
C ASP A 10 -13.81 -1.32 -23.29
N ARG A 11 -14.08 -0.37 -22.38
CA ARG A 11 -15.17 -0.46 -21.39
C ARG A 11 -16.25 0.60 -21.62
N PRO A 12 -17.38 0.22 -22.27
CA PRO A 12 -18.52 1.13 -22.46
C PRO A 12 -19.02 1.70 -21.13
N GLY A 13 -19.31 3.01 -21.11
CA GLY A 13 -19.81 3.71 -19.92
C GLY A 13 -18.73 4.19 -18.94
N GLU A 14 -17.46 3.77 -19.10
CA GLU A 14 -16.39 4.16 -18.18
C GLU A 14 -15.96 5.61 -18.35
N ALA A 15 -16.03 6.15 -19.58
CA ALA A 15 -15.73 7.56 -19.84
C ALA A 15 -16.71 8.49 -19.09
N GLU A 16 -18.00 8.17 -19.13
CA GLU A 16 -19.05 8.90 -18.43
C GLU A 16 -18.87 8.81 -16.91
N LYS A 17 -18.53 7.63 -16.38
CA LYS A 17 -18.19 7.47 -14.95
C LYS A 17 -16.98 8.32 -14.55
N CYS A 18 -15.92 8.32 -15.36
CA CYS A 18 -14.72 9.13 -15.07
C CYS A 18 -15.03 10.64 -15.07
N ILE A 19 -15.87 11.12 -15.98
CA ILE A 19 -16.32 12.51 -16.01
C ILE A 19 -17.08 12.84 -14.72
N ALA A 20 -18.09 12.03 -14.38
CA ALA A 20 -18.89 12.23 -13.16
C ALA A 20 -18.02 12.23 -11.88
N THR A 21 -17.02 11.35 -11.78
CA THR A 21 -16.09 11.36 -10.63
C THR A 21 -15.24 12.63 -10.58
N ARG A 22 -14.80 13.15 -11.73
CA ARG A 22 -13.98 14.37 -11.78
C ARG A 22 -14.80 15.63 -11.44
N GLU A 23 -16.08 15.65 -11.76
CA GLU A 23 -17.00 16.75 -11.44
C GLU A 23 -17.17 16.95 -9.91
N ILE A 24 -17.07 15.89 -9.11
CA ILE A 24 -17.10 15.97 -7.64
C ILE A 24 -16.02 16.92 -7.10
N ILE A 25 -14.87 17.02 -7.79
CA ILE A 25 -13.76 17.88 -7.37
C ILE A 25 -14.14 19.36 -7.49
N ASP A 26 -15.09 19.71 -8.36
CA ASP A 26 -15.61 21.07 -8.50
C ASP A 26 -16.64 21.43 -7.42
N GLU A 27 -17.08 20.46 -6.60
CA GLU A 27 -17.99 20.68 -5.47
C GLU A 27 -17.27 21.06 -4.17
N VAL A 28 -15.93 21.10 -4.16
CA VAL A 28 -15.13 21.52 -3.00
C VAL A 28 -15.47 22.96 -2.62
N ASP A 29 -16.03 23.16 -1.42
CA ASP A 29 -16.61 24.44 -0.97
C ASP A 29 -15.82 25.13 0.15
N TRP A 30 -14.73 24.54 0.62
CA TRP A 30 -13.82 25.13 1.60
C TRP A 30 -12.60 25.77 0.94
N ASP A 31 -12.01 26.76 1.62
CA ASP A 31 -10.85 27.51 1.14
C ASP A 31 -9.61 26.62 1.01
N CYS A 32 -9.30 26.19 -0.21
CA CYS A 32 -8.09 25.43 -0.54
C CYS A 32 -7.70 25.59 -2.01
N GLU A 33 -6.43 25.32 -2.30
CA GLU A 33 -5.93 25.26 -3.67
C GLU A 33 -6.05 23.84 -4.23
N VAL A 34 -6.76 23.71 -5.36
CA VAL A 34 -7.02 22.43 -6.01
C VAL A 34 -6.21 22.29 -7.29
N GLU A 35 -5.06 21.63 -7.16
CA GLU A 35 -4.26 21.19 -8.30
C GLU A 35 -4.76 19.86 -8.85
N LYS A 36 -4.99 19.77 -10.17
CA LYS A 36 -5.55 18.60 -10.84
C LYS A 36 -4.55 18.02 -11.84
N ASN A 37 -4.34 16.71 -11.76
CA ASN A 37 -3.60 15.96 -12.76
C ASN A 37 -4.49 14.79 -13.22
N PHE A 38 -5.09 14.91 -14.40
CA PHE A 38 -5.93 13.85 -14.95
C PHE A 38 -5.29 13.27 -16.20
N SER A 39 -5.26 11.95 -16.29
CA SER A 39 -4.81 11.29 -17.52
C SER A 39 -5.96 11.22 -18.52
N GLU A 40 -5.68 11.46 -19.79
CA GLU A 40 -6.63 11.27 -20.89
C GLU A 40 -6.84 9.78 -21.20
N THR A 41 -5.80 8.97 -21.02
CA THR A 41 -5.81 7.53 -21.26
C THR A 41 -5.63 6.75 -19.97
N ASN A 42 -6.19 5.54 -19.89
CA ASN A 42 -5.91 4.64 -18.77
C ASN A 42 -4.44 4.19 -18.78
N LEU A 43 -3.69 4.56 -17.74
CA LEU A 43 -2.28 4.18 -17.54
C LEU A 43 -2.12 2.94 -16.65
N GLY A 44 -3.18 2.52 -15.96
CA GLY A 44 -3.14 1.42 -15.00
C GLY A 44 -2.58 1.85 -13.64
N CYS A 45 -2.81 1.01 -12.64
CA CYS A 45 -2.48 1.32 -11.24
C CYS A 45 -0.98 1.54 -11.04
N ARG A 46 -0.13 0.70 -11.67
CA ARG A 46 1.33 0.78 -11.56
C ARG A 46 1.86 2.16 -11.95
N VAL A 47 1.50 2.62 -13.15
CA VAL A 47 2.05 3.85 -13.72
C VAL A 47 1.30 5.06 -13.18
N ARG A 48 -0.03 4.99 -13.03
CA ARG A 48 -0.82 6.15 -12.65
C ARG A 48 -0.53 6.62 -11.24
N CYS A 49 -0.53 5.70 -10.27
CA CYS A 49 -0.25 6.06 -8.88
C CYS A 49 1.18 6.59 -8.73
N ALA A 50 2.16 5.89 -9.29
CA ALA A 50 3.56 6.30 -9.24
C ALA A 50 3.81 7.69 -9.87
N SER A 51 3.26 7.93 -11.07
CA SER A 51 3.41 9.22 -11.76
C SER A 51 2.66 10.36 -11.05
N GLY A 52 1.50 10.07 -10.48
CA GLY A 52 0.73 11.02 -9.68
C GLY A 52 1.45 11.49 -8.43
N ILE A 53 1.97 10.56 -7.63
CA ILE A 53 2.73 10.86 -6.42
C ILE A 53 4.03 11.60 -6.80
N THR A 54 4.71 11.17 -7.86
CA THR A 54 5.90 11.86 -8.38
C THR A 54 5.60 13.31 -8.78
N TRP A 55 4.48 13.54 -9.47
CA TRP A 55 4.02 14.89 -9.83
C TRP A 55 3.71 15.74 -8.59
N ALA A 56 3.00 15.19 -7.59
CA ALA A 56 2.72 15.92 -6.34
C ALA A 56 4.03 16.39 -5.67
N PHE A 57 5.03 15.51 -5.64
CA PHE A 57 6.37 15.81 -5.16
C PHE A 57 7.24 16.63 -6.11
N THR A 58 6.69 17.20 -7.18
CA THR A 58 7.30 18.37 -7.86
C THR A 58 6.88 19.67 -7.19
N LEU A 59 5.69 19.70 -6.59
CA LEU A 59 5.04 20.89 -6.04
C LEU A 59 5.25 21.04 -4.52
N VAL A 60 5.27 19.93 -3.76
CA VAL A 60 5.37 19.94 -2.29
C VAL A 60 6.49 19.04 -1.77
N ASP A 61 6.94 19.28 -0.53
CA ASP A 61 7.98 18.49 0.13
C ASP A 61 7.44 17.37 1.01
N LYS A 62 6.18 17.49 1.44
CA LYS A 62 5.46 16.57 2.33
C LYS A 62 4.05 16.39 1.80
N ALA A 63 3.53 15.17 1.85
CA ALA A 63 2.16 14.89 1.40
C ALA A 63 1.48 13.86 2.30
N ILE A 64 0.21 14.10 2.61
CA ILE A 64 -0.75 13.08 3.07
C ILE A 64 -1.50 12.61 1.82
N ILE A 65 -1.55 11.30 1.61
CA ILE A 65 -2.01 10.63 0.41
C ILE A 65 -3.17 9.72 0.80
N LEU A 66 -4.31 9.90 0.14
CA LEU A 66 -5.52 9.09 0.31
C LEU A 66 -5.91 8.50 -1.05
N GLU A 67 -6.42 7.27 -1.02
CA GLU A 67 -7.07 6.62 -2.15
C GLU A 67 -8.59 6.91 -2.08
N ASP A 68 -9.29 6.80 -3.20
CA ASP A 68 -10.72 7.13 -3.32
C ASP A 68 -11.62 6.23 -2.45
N ASP A 69 -11.11 5.07 -2.06
CA ASP A 69 -11.78 4.08 -1.22
C ASP A 69 -11.27 4.03 0.23
N THR A 70 -10.59 5.10 0.69
CA THR A 70 -10.08 5.20 2.06
C THR A 70 -10.79 6.27 2.87
N LEU A 71 -11.20 5.92 4.10
CA LEU A 71 -11.89 6.81 5.02
C LEU A 71 -11.05 6.97 6.31
N PRO A 72 -10.32 8.09 6.45
CA PRO A 72 -9.53 8.37 7.65
C PRO A 72 -10.39 8.80 8.85
N SER A 73 -9.90 8.52 10.05
CA SER A 73 -10.40 9.12 11.30
C SER A 73 -9.96 10.58 11.42
N THR A 74 -10.57 11.32 12.33
CA THR A 74 -10.28 12.75 12.51
C THR A 74 -8.83 12.95 12.98
N SER A 75 -8.37 12.09 13.88
CA SER A 75 -7.00 12.11 14.42
C SER A 75 -5.91 11.73 13.41
N PHE A 76 -6.24 11.13 12.26
CA PHE A 76 -5.26 10.78 11.22
C PHE A 76 -4.48 11.99 10.69
N PHE A 77 -5.15 13.13 10.48
CA PHE A 77 -4.52 14.34 9.95
C PHE A 77 -3.54 15.01 10.92
N PRO A 78 -3.88 15.30 12.18
CA PRO A 78 -2.90 15.81 13.15
C PRO A 78 -1.80 14.80 13.43
N TYR A 79 -2.11 13.49 13.42
CA TYR A 79 -1.11 12.42 13.53
C TYR A 79 -0.06 12.50 12.40
N CYS A 80 -0.49 12.56 11.14
CA CYS A 80 0.43 12.67 10.02
C CYS A 80 1.20 13.98 10.04
N THR A 81 0.53 15.10 10.35
CA THR A 81 1.15 16.44 10.36
C THR A 81 2.28 16.50 11.38
N GLU A 82 2.02 16.07 12.61
CA GLU A 82 3.01 16.08 13.69
C GLU A 82 4.22 15.19 13.35
N LEU A 83 3.98 14.00 12.79
CA LEU A 83 5.05 13.06 12.45
C LEU A 83 5.85 13.47 11.21
N LEU A 84 5.19 14.11 10.23
CA LEU A 84 5.85 14.68 9.05
C LEU A 84 6.87 15.75 9.46
N ASP A 85 6.53 16.59 10.44
CA ASP A 85 7.44 17.60 10.97
C ASP A 85 8.51 16.99 11.87
N ARG A 86 8.12 16.09 12.80
CA ARG A 86 9.04 15.45 13.75
C ARG A 86 10.17 14.67 13.07
N TYR A 87 9.86 13.95 12.00
CA TYR A 87 10.81 13.09 11.29
C TYR A 87 11.28 13.65 9.95
N GLU A 88 11.10 14.95 9.70
CA GLU A 88 11.48 15.59 8.44
C GLU A 88 12.96 15.35 8.07
N GLY A 89 13.87 15.40 9.04
CA GLY A 89 15.30 15.16 8.82
C GLY A 89 15.78 13.71 9.05
N ASP A 90 14.90 12.79 9.47
CA ASP A 90 15.31 11.42 9.80
C ASP A 90 15.20 10.50 8.57
N GLU A 91 16.32 10.30 7.89
CA GLU A 91 16.41 9.46 6.68
C GLU A 91 16.03 7.98 6.90
N ARG A 92 15.96 7.52 8.14
CA ARG A 92 15.51 6.16 8.47
C ARG A 92 14.01 6.00 8.32
N VAL A 93 13.25 7.08 8.52
CA VAL A 93 11.79 7.08 8.43
C VAL A 93 11.38 7.49 7.02
N THR A 94 10.66 6.60 6.35
CA THR A 94 10.29 6.76 4.93
C THR A 94 8.79 6.87 4.71
N MET A 95 7.98 6.48 5.69
CA MET A 95 6.53 6.47 5.57
C MET A 95 5.87 6.63 6.94
N ILE A 96 4.71 7.28 6.96
CA ILE A 96 3.74 7.26 8.05
C ILE A 96 2.49 6.59 7.51
N SER A 97 2.16 5.41 8.01
CA SER A 97 0.95 4.68 7.65
C SER A 97 -0.23 5.14 8.51
N GLY A 98 -1.45 5.11 7.98
CA GLY A 98 -2.69 5.25 8.75
C GLY A 98 -3.23 3.92 9.26
N ASN A 99 -2.54 2.80 9.02
CA ASN A 99 -3.10 1.48 9.19
C ASN A 99 -2.50 0.70 10.35
N ASN A 100 -3.38 -0.08 11.00
CA ASN A 100 -2.97 -1.12 11.92
C ASN A 100 -3.76 -2.39 11.64
N PHE A 101 -3.10 -3.37 11.00
CA PHE A 101 -3.72 -4.61 10.57
C PHE A 101 -3.61 -5.74 11.62
N LEU A 102 -3.38 -5.36 12.87
CA LEU A 102 -3.18 -6.31 13.97
C LEU A 102 -4.46 -6.58 14.75
N PHE A 103 -5.60 -5.99 14.39
CA PHE A 103 -6.89 -6.23 15.04
C PHE A 103 -6.84 -6.00 16.57
N GLY A 104 -6.15 -4.94 16.99
CA GLY A 104 -5.95 -4.61 18.41
C GLY A 104 -4.87 -5.43 19.13
N ASN A 105 -4.13 -6.30 18.42
CA ASN A 105 -3.03 -7.08 19.00
C ASN A 105 -1.69 -6.33 19.02
N ALA A 106 -1.66 -5.05 18.66
CA ALA A 106 -0.47 -4.21 18.80
C ALA A 106 -0.27 -3.86 20.27
N VAL A 107 0.65 -4.55 20.95
CA VAL A 107 0.97 -4.26 22.36
C VAL A 107 2.00 -3.14 22.42
N THR A 108 1.53 -1.89 22.52
CA THR A 108 2.38 -0.71 22.73
C THR A 108 1.68 0.31 23.64
N THR A 109 2.47 1.03 24.43
CA THR A 109 2.00 2.18 25.22
C THR A 109 2.10 3.50 24.46
N ASP A 110 2.84 3.51 23.35
CA ASP A 110 3.04 4.70 22.52
C ASP A 110 1.89 4.86 21.51
N SER A 111 1.73 6.06 20.96
CA SER A 111 0.72 6.35 19.95
C SER A 111 1.02 5.68 18.60
N TYR A 112 2.28 5.27 18.38
CA TYR A 112 2.74 4.57 17.18
C TYR A 112 4.00 3.77 17.48
N TYR A 113 4.36 2.89 16.56
CA TYR A 113 5.59 2.11 16.57
C TYR A 113 6.23 2.16 15.18
N PHE A 114 7.48 1.71 15.08
CA PHE A 114 8.15 1.57 13.79
C PHE A 114 8.03 0.13 13.32
N SER A 115 7.69 -0.05 12.05
CA SER A 115 7.52 -1.34 11.40
C SER A 115 8.36 -1.40 10.14
N ARG A 116 8.69 -2.63 9.73
CA ARG A 116 9.24 -2.91 8.40
C ARG A 116 8.16 -2.96 7.33
N TYR A 117 6.89 -3.06 7.69
CA TYR A 117 5.79 -3.18 6.74
C TYR A 117 5.16 -1.82 6.45
N PRO A 118 5.20 -1.35 5.19
CA PRO A 118 4.43 -0.20 4.78
C PRO A 118 3.00 -0.63 4.42
N HIS A 119 2.01 0.13 4.88
CA HIS A 119 0.59 -0.05 4.53
C HIS A 119 0.04 1.27 4.02
N VAL A 120 -0.54 1.23 2.82
CA VAL A 120 -0.77 2.42 1.98
C VAL A 120 -2.23 2.90 1.97
N TRP A 121 -3.11 2.37 2.83
CA TRP A 121 -4.48 2.90 2.93
C TRP A 121 -4.47 4.15 3.80
N GLY A 122 -4.33 5.29 3.15
CA GLY A 122 -4.12 6.56 3.82
C GLY A 122 -2.77 6.61 4.52
N TRP A 123 -1.86 7.42 4.00
CA TRP A 123 -0.49 7.48 4.48
C TRP A 123 0.12 8.84 4.20
N ALA A 124 1.31 9.08 4.73
CA ALA A 124 2.07 10.29 4.48
C ALA A 124 3.54 9.98 4.26
N THR A 125 4.20 10.82 3.47
CA THR A 125 5.64 10.72 3.20
C THR A 125 6.23 12.06 2.78
N TRP A 126 7.54 12.06 2.53
CA TRP A 126 8.34 13.20 2.12
C TRP A 126 8.87 13.00 0.70
N ARG A 127 9.11 14.11 -0.01
CA ARG A 127 9.81 14.14 -1.30
C ARG A 127 11.14 13.37 -1.22
N ARG A 128 11.90 13.56 -0.14
CA ARG A 128 13.19 12.87 0.09
C ARG A 128 13.07 11.34 0.16
N ALA A 129 11.97 10.83 0.70
CA ALA A 129 11.74 9.40 0.82
C ALA A 129 11.22 8.85 -0.50
N TRP A 130 10.26 9.55 -1.13
CA TRP A 130 9.72 9.17 -2.44
C TRP A 130 10.76 9.21 -3.56
N ALA A 131 11.76 10.09 -3.49
CA ALA A 131 12.86 10.15 -4.47
C ALA A 131 13.69 8.84 -4.56
N LYS A 132 13.56 7.94 -3.57
CA LYS A 132 14.19 6.62 -3.54
C LYS A 132 13.32 5.52 -4.14
N TYR A 133 12.09 5.84 -4.56
CA TYR A 133 11.16 4.90 -5.18
C TYR A 133 11.70 4.41 -6.52
N ASP A 134 11.80 3.09 -6.67
CA ASP A 134 12.25 2.41 -7.87
C ASP A 134 11.13 1.52 -8.41
N LEU A 135 10.38 2.07 -9.36
CA LEU A 135 9.24 1.41 -10.00
C LEU A 135 9.64 0.13 -10.75
N ASP A 136 10.87 0.06 -11.26
CA ASP A 136 11.37 -1.06 -12.06
C ASP A 136 12.14 -2.07 -11.23
N MET A 137 12.33 -1.78 -9.94
CA MET A 137 13.07 -2.61 -8.98
C MET A 137 14.44 -3.00 -9.55
N THR A 138 15.18 -2.03 -10.08
CA THR A 138 16.41 -2.21 -10.90
C THR A 138 17.47 -3.10 -10.24
N ARG A 139 17.57 -3.11 -8.90
CA ARG A 139 18.55 -3.92 -8.16
C ARG A 139 17.99 -5.26 -7.68
N TRP A 140 16.71 -5.56 -7.92
CA TRP A 140 16.07 -6.78 -7.44
C TRP A 140 16.82 -8.07 -7.81
N PRO A 141 17.32 -8.29 -9.06
CA PRO A 141 18.05 -9.52 -9.39
C PRO A 141 19.28 -9.75 -8.51
N GLU A 142 20.02 -8.69 -8.18
CA GLU A 142 21.19 -8.80 -7.31
C GLU A 142 20.78 -9.06 -5.85
N MET A 143 19.81 -8.30 -5.35
CA MET A 143 19.34 -8.38 -3.97
C MET A 143 18.73 -9.75 -3.67
N ARG A 144 17.92 -10.26 -4.60
CA ARG A 144 17.32 -11.60 -4.54
C ARG A 144 18.39 -12.69 -4.51
N ARG A 145 19.33 -12.68 -5.45
CA ARG A 145 20.44 -13.66 -5.54
C ARG A 145 21.26 -13.70 -4.26
N ARG A 146 21.52 -12.53 -3.66
CA ARG A 146 22.29 -12.40 -2.40
C ARG A 146 21.43 -12.62 -1.15
N LYS A 147 20.12 -12.82 -1.31
CA LYS A 147 19.14 -12.94 -0.22
C LYS A 147 19.23 -11.79 0.77
N LEU A 148 19.39 -10.56 0.27
CA LEU A 148 19.60 -9.40 1.15
C LEU A 148 18.40 -9.12 2.05
N PHE A 149 17.19 -9.53 1.68
CA PHE A 149 16.02 -9.38 2.54
C PHE A 149 15.88 -10.48 3.60
N ASP A 150 16.74 -11.49 3.65
CA ASP A 150 16.69 -12.51 4.70
C ASP A 150 17.01 -11.92 6.10
N GLN A 151 17.79 -10.84 6.16
CA GLN A 151 18.02 -10.09 7.40
C GLN A 151 16.77 -9.32 7.86
N TYR A 152 15.91 -8.98 6.89
CA TYR A 152 14.52 -8.51 6.91
C TYR A 152 13.52 -9.36 7.71
N LEU A 153 13.60 -10.66 7.46
CA LEU A 153 12.46 -11.56 7.52
C LEU A 153 12.88 -12.80 8.30
N PRO A 154 12.51 -12.94 9.58
CA PRO A 154 13.03 -14.00 10.43
C PRO A 154 12.59 -15.41 10.00
N THR A 155 11.42 -15.55 9.38
CA THR A 155 10.83 -16.87 9.09
C THR A 155 10.95 -17.27 7.63
N GLY A 156 11.11 -18.57 7.37
CA GLY A 156 11.22 -19.11 6.01
C GLY A 156 9.94 -18.93 5.18
N SER A 157 8.76 -18.99 5.81
CA SER A 157 7.47 -18.77 5.15
C SER A 157 7.34 -17.33 4.65
N GLU A 158 7.74 -16.37 5.48
CA GLU A 158 7.72 -14.95 5.14
C GLU A 158 8.74 -14.60 4.06
N ARG A 159 9.97 -15.13 4.15
CA ARG A 159 10.97 -15.00 3.07
C ARG A 159 10.44 -15.52 1.75
N TYR A 160 9.81 -16.70 1.77
CA TYR A 160 9.24 -17.30 0.58
C TYR A 160 8.09 -16.45 0.00
N PHE A 161 7.19 -15.96 0.86
CA PHE A 161 6.10 -15.06 0.44
C PHE A 161 6.65 -13.81 -0.25
N TRP A 162 7.56 -13.08 0.40
CA TRP A 162 8.09 -11.83 -0.12
C TRP A 162 8.99 -12.03 -1.34
N ASP A 163 9.85 -13.06 -1.38
CA ASP A 163 10.62 -13.41 -2.58
C ASP A 163 9.70 -13.67 -3.78
N SER A 164 8.64 -14.45 -3.55
CA SER A 164 7.73 -14.86 -4.60
C SER A 164 6.91 -13.68 -5.14
N ILE A 165 6.37 -12.81 -4.27
CA ILE A 165 5.56 -11.67 -4.72
C ILE A 165 6.42 -10.59 -5.38
N LEU A 166 7.61 -10.29 -4.84
CA LEU A 166 8.53 -9.33 -5.43
C LEU A 166 9.05 -9.81 -6.78
N GLN A 167 9.35 -11.10 -6.93
CA GLN A 167 9.70 -11.67 -8.23
C GLN A 167 8.54 -11.54 -9.23
N TYR A 168 7.32 -11.83 -8.80
CA TYR A 168 6.14 -11.79 -9.66
C TYR A 168 5.83 -10.36 -10.14
N VAL A 169 6.04 -9.35 -9.28
CA VAL A 169 5.93 -7.92 -9.60
C VAL A 169 7.06 -7.46 -10.53
N TYR A 170 8.30 -7.88 -10.27
CA TYR A 170 9.46 -7.58 -11.11
C TYR A 170 9.29 -8.10 -12.55
N GLU A 171 8.70 -9.28 -12.72
CA GLU A 171 8.38 -9.85 -14.03
C GLU A 171 7.21 -9.15 -14.74
N GLY A 172 6.60 -8.13 -14.12
CA GLY A 172 5.50 -7.36 -14.71
C GLY A 172 4.15 -8.08 -14.67
N ASN A 173 4.00 -9.11 -13.85
CA ASN A 173 2.77 -9.90 -13.82
C ASN A 173 1.62 -9.29 -12.98
N ILE A 174 1.89 -8.18 -12.28
CA ILE A 174 0.90 -7.40 -11.52
C ILE A 174 1.02 -5.93 -11.92
N ASP A 175 -0.12 -5.33 -12.28
CA ASP A 175 -0.27 -3.88 -12.43
C ASP A 175 -0.52 -3.26 -11.06
N THR A 176 0.55 -2.98 -10.32
CA THR A 176 0.51 -2.29 -9.02
C THR A 176 1.78 -1.46 -8.79
N TRP A 177 1.75 -0.58 -7.80
CA TRP A 177 2.85 0.32 -7.42
C TRP A 177 3.38 0.06 -6.00
N ASP A 178 2.56 -0.53 -5.13
CA ASP A 178 2.76 -0.64 -3.68
C ASP A 178 3.82 -1.69 -3.29
N TYR A 179 3.89 -2.84 -3.96
CA TYR A 179 4.96 -3.82 -3.74
C TYR A 179 6.35 -3.27 -4.12
N GLN A 180 6.43 -2.46 -5.18
CA GLN A 180 7.67 -1.76 -5.53
C GLN A 180 8.03 -0.72 -4.47
N PHE A 181 7.04 -0.17 -3.76
CA PHE A 181 7.28 0.78 -2.68
C PHE A 181 7.83 0.04 -1.44
N VAL A 182 7.27 -1.13 -1.11
CA VAL A 182 7.86 -2.06 -0.10
C VAL A 182 9.32 -2.36 -0.44
N TYR A 183 9.57 -2.78 -1.69
CA TYR A 183 10.93 -3.06 -2.17
C TYR A 183 11.86 -1.86 -1.99
N SER A 184 11.43 -0.68 -2.42
CA SER A 184 12.22 0.56 -2.37
C SER A 184 12.54 0.94 -0.94
N MET A 185 11.57 0.82 -0.03
CA MET A 185 11.77 1.06 1.38
C MET A 185 12.84 0.12 1.96
N TRP A 186 12.73 -1.19 1.73
CA TRP A 186 13.70 -2.15 2.25
C TRP A 186 15.08 -2.04 1.63
N ALA A 187 15.17 -1.76 0.33
CA ALA A 187 16.42 -1.52 -0.37
C ALA A 187 17.20 -0.33 0.19
N ASN A 188 16.50 0.59 0.85
CA ASN A 188 17.06 1.77 1.51
C ASN A 188 17.06 1.67 3.05
N SER A 189 16.82 0.48 3.63
CA SER A 189 16.70 0.27 5.09
C SER A 189 15.71 1.21 5.78
N GLY A 190 14.65 1.61 5.08
CA GLY A 190 13.60 2.49 5.58
C GLY A 190 12.66 1.80 6.56
N LEU A 191 12.08 2.61 7.45
CA LEU A 191 11.07 2.24 8.43
C LEU A 191 9.75 2.96 8.11
N SER A 192 8.66 2.23 8.30
CA SER A 192 7.30 2.77 8.32
C SER A 192 6.92 3.08 9.77
N ILE A 193 6.29 4.23 10.00
CA ILE A 193 5.57 4.49 11.24
C ILE A 193 4.17 3.90 11.11
N ALA A 194 3.76 3.05 12.06
CA ALA A 194 2.43 2.46 12.12
C ALA A 194 1.71 2.91 13.42
N PRO A 195 0.45 3.36 13.36
CA PRO A 195 -0.29 3.82 14.53
C PRO A 195 -0.64 2.64 15.44
N SER A 196 -0.82 2.89 16.74
CA SER A 196 -1.26 1.85 17.69
C SER A 196 -2.73 1.46 17.52
N ARG A 197 -3.49 2.24 16.74
CA ARG A 197 -4.89 2.02 16.34
C ARG A 197 -5.02 2.12 14.84
N ASN A 198 -6.00 1.44 14.23
CA ASN A 198 -6.22 1.59 12.80
C ASN A 198 -6.91 2.94 12.53
N LEU A 199 -6.23 3.91 11.92
CA LEU A 199 -6.76 5.26 11.71
C LEU A 199 -7.49 5.41 10.37
N VAL A 200 -7.41 4.44 9.48
CA VAL A 200 -8.02 4.52 8.15
C VAL A 200 -8.77 3.24 7.84
N ARG A 201 -10.05 3.37 7.50
CA ARG A 201 -10.90 2.27 7.03
C ARG A 201 -10.88 2.23 5.50
N ASN A 202 -10.62 1.07 4.91
CA ASN A 202 -10.87 0.87 3.49
C ASN A 202 -12.35 0.48 3.28
N ILE A 203 -13.04 1.24 2.43
CA ILE A 203 -14.46 1.05 2.07
C ILE A 203 -14.64 0.48 0.65
N GLY A 204 -13.55 0.11 -0.02
CA GLY A 204 -13.53 -0.45 -1.37
C GLY A 204 -13.78 -1.96 -1.43
N PHE A 205 -14.06 -2.61 -0.29
CA PHE A 205 -14.43 -4.03 -0.25
C PHE A 205 -15.92 -4.24 -0.54
N SER A 206 -16.25 -5.41 -1.10
CA SER A 206 -17.62 -5.95 -1.17
C SER A 206 -18.62 -5.14 -2.03
N HIS A 207 -18.16 -4.50 -3.10
CA HIS A 207 -19.02 -3.89 -4.12
C HIS A 207 -18.71 -4.41 -5.53
N ALA A 208 -19.74 -4.47 -6.39
CA ALA A 208 -19.63 -5.02 -7.74
C ALA A 208 -18.67 -4.23 -8.65
N ASP A 209 -18.41 -2.97 -8.32
CA ASP A 209 -17.53 -2.06 -9.07
C ASP A 209 -16.07 -2.07 -8.56
N ALA A 210 -15.72 -2.89 -7.55
CA ALA A 210 -14.37 -2.98 -7.00
C ALA A 210 -13.36 -3.53 -8.01
N THR A 211 -12.25 -2.81 -8.24
CA THR A 211 -11.29 -3.16 -9.29
C THR A 211 -10.32 -4.27 -8.87
N HIS A 212 -9.97 -4.37 -7.58
CA HIS A 212 -8.97 -5.33 -7.07
C HIS A 212 -9.44 -6.19 -5.88
N THR A 213 -10.56 -5.85 -5.24
CA THR A 213 -11.02 -6.39 -3.94
C THR A 213 -12.34 -7.16 -4.07
N THR A 214 -12.43 -8.06 -5.05
CA THR A 214 -13.65 -8.85 -5.34
C THR A 214 -13.88 -10.03 -4.39
N ALA A 215 -12.98 -10.28 -3.42
CA ALA A 215 -13.11 -11.30 -2.40
C ALA A 215 -13.17 -10.68 -0.99
N GLU A 216 -13.92 -11.31 -0.08
CA GLU A 216 -13.95 -10.90 1.33
C GLU A 216 -12.55 -11.03 1.95
N SER A 217 -12.00 -9.89 2.36
CA SER A 217 -10.77 -9.81 3.15
C SER A 217 -11.15 -9.58 4.60
N VAL A 218 -10.49 -10.24 5.55
CA VAL A 218 -10.74 -9.97 6.97
C VAL A 218 -10.42 -8.51 7.35
N TYR A 219 -9.58 -7.85 6.55
CA TYR A 219 -9.28 -6.42 6.71
C TYR A 219 -10.48 -5.51 6.41
N SER A 220 -11.51 -5.97 5.68
CA SER A 220 -12.73 -5.18 5.43
C SER A 220 -13.51 -4.87 6.71
N SER A 221 -13.29 -5.66 7.77
CA SER A 221 -13.91 -5.45 9.07
C SER A 221 -13.24 -4.34 9.90
N LEU A 222 -12.00 -3.94 9.56
CA LEU A 222 -11.26 -2.93 10.31
C LEU A 222 -11.93 -1.56 10.18
N GLN A 223 -12.31 -0.99 11.32
CA GLN A 223 -12.84 0.38 11.38
C GLN A 223 -11.71 1.38 11.58
N ALA A 224 -11.98 2.63 11.21
CA ALA A 224 -11.15 3.75 11.60
C ALA A 224 -11.45 4.07 13.08
N GLU A 225 -10.41 4.10 13.90
CA GLU A 225 -10.43 4.43 15.32
C GLU A 225 -9.76 5.79 15.53
N GLU A 226 -10.15 6.48 16.60
CA GLU A 226 -9.50 7.72 17.01
C GLU A 226 -8.28 7.45 17.88
N LEU A 227 -7.22 8.21 17.66
CA LEU A 227 -6.02 8.24 18.49
C LEU A 227 -6.12 9.34 19.53
N SER A 228 -5.67 9.07 20.75
CA SER A 228 -5.58 10.10 21.79
C SER A 228 -4.43 11.06 21.49
N LEU A 229 -4.68 12.36 21.66
CA LEU A 229 -3.69 13.44 21.51
C LEU A 229 -3.44 14.10 22.88
N PRO A 230 -2.21 14.61 23.16
CA PRO A 230 -1.03 14.62 22.29
C PRO A 230 -0.42 13.23 22.09
N LEU A 231 0.38 13.06 21.03
CA LEU A 231 1.00 11.77 20.73
C LEU A 231 2.04 11.38 21.80
N ALA A 232 1.98 10.12 22.24
CA ALA A 232 3.05 9.48 22.97
C ALA A 232 4.09 8.95 21.97
N HIS A 233 5.31 9.49 22.02
CA HIS A 233 6.36 9.12 21.09
C HIS A 233 7.25 7.98 21.63
N PRO A 234 7.50 6.94 20.83
CA PRO A 234 8.51 5.95 21.16
C PRO A 234 9.90 6.61 21.29
N SER A 235 10.65 6.15 22.29
CA SER A 235 12.00 6.65 22.58
C SER A 235 13.07 6.17 21.58
N MET A 236 12.78 5.10 20.85
CA MET A 236 13.70 4.45 19.91
C MET A 236 13.11 4.40 18.50
N VAL A 237 13.95 4.69 17.51
CA VAL A 237 13.62 4.55 16.08
C VAL A 237 14.21 3.24 15.58
N LEU A 238 13.50 2.15 15.89
CA LEU A 238 13.85 0.78 15.52
C LEU A 238 12.58 0.00 15.22
N ALA A 239 12.62 -0.85 14.20
CA ALA A 239 11.50 -1.74 13.90
C ALA A 239 11.15 -2.62 15.12
N SER A 240 9.87 -2.66 15.48
CA SER A 240 9.30 -3.52 16.51
C SER A 240 9.19 -4.95 15.97
N SER A 241 10.28 -5.72 16.06
CA SER A 241 10.34 -7.08 15.51
C SER A 241 9.28 -8.04 16.09
N ASP A 242 8.93 -7.83 17.36
CA ASP A 242 7.87 -8.56 18.06
C ASP A 242 6.48 -8.28 17.47
N ILE A 243 6.21 -7.01 17.13
CA ILE A 243 4.95 -6.60 16.50
C ILE A 243 4.91 -7.02 15.02
N ASP A 244 6.01 -6.84 14.29
CA ASP A 244 6.16 -7.27 12.89
C ASP A 244 5.93 -8.79 12.75
N GLU A 245 6.38 -9.60 13.73
CA GLU A 245 6.14 -11.04 13.74
C GLU A 245 4.65 -11.39 13.88
N VAL A 246 3.89 -10.63 14.68
CA VAL A 246 2.43 -10.81 14.78
C VAL A 246 1.78 -10.55 13.42
N GLU A 247 2.18 -9.47 12.74
CA GLU A 247 1.65 -9.15 11.41
C GLU A 247 1.96 -10.25 10.39
N ALA A 248 3.20 -10.74 10.38
CA ALA A 248 3.65 -11.81 9.51
C ALA A 248 2.82 -13.10 9.70
N ARG A 249 2.51 -13.46 10.95
CA ARG A 249 1.67 -14.61 11.29
C ARG A 249 0.23 -14.41 10.82
N LEU A 250 -0.35 -13.23 11.04
CA LEU A 250 -1.71 -12.89 10.58
C LEU A 250 -1.80 -12.96 9.05
N ARG A 251 -0.83 -12.39 8.34
CA ARG A 251 -0.74 -12.47 6.86
C ARG A 251 -0.70 -13.91 6.37
N ASN A 252 0.16 -14.74 6.98
CA ASN A 252 0.28 -16.15 6.62
C ASN A 252 -1.00 -16.95 6.89
N ALA A 253 -1.68 -16.68 8.00
CA ALA A 253 -2.95 -17.33 8.33
C ALA A 253 -4.06 -17.00 7.32
N GLN A 254 -4.09 -15.77 6.81
CA GLN A 254 -5.06 -15.34 5.80
C GLN A 254 -4.75 -15.86 4.39
N ALA A 255 -3.47 -16.04 4.05
CA ALA A 255 -3.06 -16.52 2.72
C ALA A 255 -3.44 -18.00 2.46
N GLY A 256 -4.11 -18.70 3.38
CA GLY A 256 -4.62 -20.05 3.16
C GLY A 256 -3.55 -21.11 2.92
N GLY A 257 -2.30 -20.85 3.33
CA GLY A 257 -1.19 -21.81 3.27
C GLY A 257 -0.43 -21.89 1.94
N LEU A 258 -0.84 -21.17 0.88
CA LEU A 258 -0.09 -21.09 -0.38
C LEU A 258 0.00 -19.62 -0.86
N PRO A 259 1.21 -19.05 -1.02
CA PRO A 259 1.36 -17.70 -1.53
C PRO A 259 0.71 -17.52 -2.90
N TYR A 260 0.21 -16.31 -3.14
CA TYR A 260 -0.46 -15.83 -4.36
C TYR A 260 0.04 -16.46 -5.70
N PRO A 261 1.36 -16.62 -5.97
CA PRO A 261 1.81 -17.27 -7.20
C PRO A 261 1.45 -18.77 -7.30
N LEU A 262 1.47 -19.53 -6.22
CA LEU A 262 1.10 -20.96 -6.23
C LEU A 262 -0.39 -21.15 -6.55
N ASN A 263 -1.26 -20.27 -6.06
CA ASN A 263 -2.69 -20.30 -6.41
C ASN A 263 -2.91 -20.10 -7.92
N LYS A 264 -2.14 -19.22 -8.57
CA LYS A 264 -2.30 -18.97 -10.02
C LYS A 264 -1.71 -20.10 -10.87
N TYR A 265 -0.56 -20.67 -10.48
CA TYR A 265 0.00 -21.83 -11.19
C TYR A 265 -0.85 -23.09 -11.02
N ILE A 266 -1.38 -23.36 -9.83
CA ILE A 266 -2.31 -24.48 -9.58
C ILE A 266 -3.61 -24.28 -10.34
N ALA A 267 -4.20 -23.07 -10.33
CA ALA A 267 -5.38 -22.76 -11.14
C ALA A 267 -5.12 -22.94 -12.65
N SER A 268 -3.93 -22.55 -13.14
CA SER A 268 -3.55 -22.74 -14.55
C SER A 268 -3.36 -24.21 -14.90
N ALA A 269 -2.74 -25.00 -14.01
CA ALA A 269 -2.48 -26.43 -14.20
C ALA A 269 -3.78 -27.24 -14.16
N LEU A 270 -4.69 -26.90 -13.23
CA LEU A 270 -6.03 -27.49 -13.16
C LEU A 270 -6.87 -27.11 -14.38
N GLY A 271 -6.78 -25.87 -14.87
CA GLY A 271 -7.43 -25.43 -16.10
C GLY A 271 -6.93 -26.15 -17.36
N LEU A 272 -5.63 -26.46 -17.42
CA LEU A 272 -5.02 -27.27 -18.49
C LEU A 272 -5.45 -28.74 -18.44
N LEU A 273 -5.56 -29.32 -17.25
CA LEU A 273 -6.05 -30.69 -17.04
C LEU A 273 -7.54 -30.81 -17.37
N ALA A 274 -8.37 -29.84 -16.99
CA ALA A 274 -9.78 -29.79 -17.35
C ALA A 274 -10.01 -29.65 -18.86
N LYS A 275 -9.20 -28.83 -19.56
CA LYS A 275 -9.23 -28.74 -21.03
C LYS A 275 -8.78 -30.02 -21.74
N ARG A 276 -7.90 -30.83 -21.13
CA ARG A 276 -7.53 -32.15 -21.66
C ARG A 276 -8.63 -33.20 -21.45
N ALA A 277 -9.31 -33.18 -20.29
CA ALA A 277 -10.41 -34.09 -20.01
C ALA A 277 -11.67 -33.81 -20.86
N GLY A 278 -11.92 -32.55 -21.23
CA GLY A 278 -13.04 -32.17 -22.10
C GLY A 278 -12.84 -32.44 -23.61
N ARG A 279 -11.63 -32.76 -24.05
CA ARG A 279 -11.32 -33.11 -25.47
C ARG A 279 -11.33 -34.61 -25.75
N GLN A 280 -11.61 -35.45 -24.74
CA GLN A 280 -11.74 -36.90 -24.87
C GLN A 280 -13.18 -37.40 -24.72
N ARG A 281 -14.18 -36.53 -24.94
CA ARG A 281 -15.60 -36.90 -25.06
C ARG A 281 -16.14 -36.49 -26.40
#